data_AF-A0A3D5DA15-F1
#
_entry.id   AF-A0A3D5DA15-F1
#
_cell.length_a   1.000
_cell.length_b   1.000
_cell.length_c   1.000
_cell.angle_alpha   90.00
_cell.angle_beta   90.00
_cell.angle_gamma   90.00
#
_symmetry.space_group_name_H-M   'P 1'
#
loop_
_entity.id
_entity.type
_entity.pdbx_description
1 polymer ?
#
loop_
_entity_poly.entity_id
_entity_poly.type
_entity_poly.pdbx_seq_one_letter_code
_entity_poly.pdbx_strand_id
1 'polypeptide(L)'
;LASREDARNCEAFHGKFTDHPGYDESHYAGIAAQSSGKQLNEIDIRARDFLEHIQKIIYHLDHPVAGPGSFPQFMTSKLAASKVKVVLGGQGGDEIFGGYARYLIAYFEQCIKAAIDGTHRDGNFVVTPESIIDNLGVLREYKPMMKSFWASGLFGPLDKRYFRLVDRSVDMVDEIEWSALTEHSAFESFSSVFNSTRNVRH
;
A
#
# COMPACT_ATOMS: atom_id res chain seq x y z
N LEU A 1 4.49 3.53 23.33
CA LEU A 1 5.64 2.99 24.10
C LEU A 1 6.71 4.07 24.27
N ALA A 2 7.31 4.62 23.20
CA ALA A 2 8.29 5.70 23.32
C ALA A 2 7.77 7.01 23.97
N SER A 3 6.49 7.35 23.78
CA SER A 3 5.86 8.52 24.42
C SER A 3 5.63 8.38 25.93
N ARG A 4 5.69 7.16 26.48
CA ARG A 4 5.51 6.94 27.93
C ARG A 4 6.79 7.18 28.73
N GLU A 5 7.95 7.11 28.06
CA GLU A 5 9.27 7.19 28.69
C GLU A 5 9.91 8.60 28.60
N ASP A 6 9.42 9.48 27.71
CA ASP A 6 9.84 10.89 27.67
C ASP A 6 8.64 11.83 27.51
N ALA A 7 8.23 12.44 28.61
CA ALA A 7 7.13 13.42 28.67
C ALA A 7 7.42 14.72 27.90
N ARG A 8 8.67 14.94 27.44
CA ARG A 8 9.02 16.08 26.57
C ARG A 8 8.77 15.79 25.09
N ASN A 9 8.48 14.53 24.73
CA ASN A 9 8.21 14.13 23.36
C ASN A 9 6.73 14.37 22.98
N CYS A 10 6.39 15.64 22.82
CA CYS A 10 5.04 16.09 22.51
C CYS A 10 4.78 16.31 21.02
N GLU A 11 5.75 16.15 20.14
CA GLU A 11 5.57 16.49 18.72
C GLU A 11 4.93 15.30 17.95
N ALA A 12 4.00 15.63 17.05
CA ALA A 12 3.50 14.79 15.98
C ALA A 12 3.60 15.57 14.65
N PHE A 13 3.73 14.87 13.53
CA PHE A 13 3.92 15.47 12.21
C PHE A 13 2.98 14.84 11.19
N HIS A 14 2.37 15.67 10.34
CA HIS A 14 1.45 15.23 9.30
C HIS A 14 1.60 16.09 8.05
N GLY A 15 1.54 15.46 6.88
CA GLY A 15 1.46 16.13 5.59
C GLY A 15 0.02 16.08 5.08
N LYS A 16 -0.54 17.23 4.71
CA LYS A 16 -1.94 17.35 4.29
C LYS A 16 -2.08 17.71 2.82
N PHE A 17 -3.12 17.20 2.18
CA PHE A 17 -3.43 17.43 0.78
C PHE A 17 -4.79 18.14 0.63
N THR A 18 -4.81 19.46 0.76
CA THR A 18 -6.08 20.21 0.82
C THR A 18 -6.77 20.40 -0.53
N ASP A 19 -6.08 20.11 -1.64
CA ASP A 19 -6.62 20.32 -2.99
C ASP A 19 -7.78 19.37 -3.32
N HIS A 20 -7.84 18.21 -2.66
CA HIS A 20 -8.89 17.20 -2.87
C HIS A 20 -9.31 16.57 -1.53
N PRO A 21 -10.58 16.75 -1.09
CA PRO A 21 -11.04 16.29 0.23
C PRO A 21 -10.86 14.79 0.52
N GLY A 22 -10.80 13.94 -0.50
CA GLY A 22 -10.63 12.49 -0.35
C GLY A 22 -9.20 12.02 -0.05
N TYR A 23 -8.21 12.91 -0.13
CA TYR A 23 -6.79 12.59 0.12
C TYR A 23 -6.24 13.21 1.40
N ASP A 24 -7.07 13.94 2.15
CA ASP A 24 -6.64 14.60 3.40
C ASP A 24 -7.05 13.77 4.63
N GLU A 25 -6.04 13.25 5.33
CA GLU A 25 -6.21 12.49 6.57
C GLU A 25 -5.98 13.35 7.83
N SER A 26 -5.84 14.68 7.69
CA SER A 26 -5.55 15.61 8.79
C SER A 26 -6.55 15.50 9.94
N HIS A 27 -7.83 15.24 9.63
CA HIS A 27 -8.85 15.03 10.64
C HIS A 27 -8.52 13.86 11.58
N TYR A 28 -8.13 12.72 11.01
CA TYR A 28 -7.74 11.53 11.77
C TYR A 28 -6.42 11.73 12.51
N ALA A 29 -5.46 12.42 11.87
CA ALA A 29 -4.20 12.79 12.51
C ALA A 29 -4.44 13.67 13.76
N GLY A 30 -5.39 14.61 13.68
CA GLY A 30 -5.80 15.46 14.80
C GLY A 30 -6.36 14.65 15.98
N ILE A 31 -7.27 13.71 15.70
CA ILE A 31 -7.83 12.81 16.71
C ILE A 31 -6.72 11.96 17.37
N ALA A 32 -5.81 11.40 16.57
CA ALA A 32 -4.70 10.59 17.06
C ALA A 32 -3.72 11.40 17.94
N ALA A 33 -3.40 12.63 17.52
CA ALA A 33 -2.54 13.52 18.29
C ALA A 33 -3.19 13.93 19.61
N GLN A 34 -4.47 14.32 19.59
CA GLN A 34 -5.22 14.73 20.77
C GLN A 34 -5.33 13.59 21.79
N SER A 35 -5.70 12.39 21.36
CA SER A 35 -5.78 11.21 22.23
C SER A 35 -4.43 10.80 22.83
N SER A 36 -3.32 11.16 22.17
CA SER A 36 -1.96 10.89 22.63
C SER A 36 -1.32 12.05 23.39
N GLY A 37 -2.03 13.18 23.58
CA GLY A 37 -1.49 14.39 24.22
C GLY A 37 -0.37 15.06 23.43
N LYS A 38 -0.34 14.92 22.10
CA LYS A 38 0.70 15.45 21.22
C LYS A 38 0.26 16.73 20.52
N GLN A 39 1.19 17.66 20.34
CA GLN A 39 1.09 18.79 19.43
C GLN A 39 1.28 18.32 17.98
N LEU A 40 0.22 18.40 17.19
CA LEU A 40 0.26 18.10 15.77
C LEU A 40 0.85 19.28 14.98
N ASN A 41 1.88 19.00 14.20
CA ASN A 41 2.45 19.92 13.23
C ASN A 41 2.07 19.47 11.84
N GLU A 42 1.55 20.39 11.05
CA GLU A 42 1.06 20.09 9.71
C GLU A 42 1.83 20.87 8.66
N ILE A 43 2.03 20.26 7.50
CA ILE A 43 2.49 20.94 6.28
C ILE A 43 1.49 20.71 5.16
N ASP A 44 1.02 21.81 4.56
CA ASP A 44 0.17 21.78 3.36
C ASP A 44 1.03 21.44 2.14
N ILE A 45 0.77 20.30 1.51
CA ILE A 45 1.51 19.76 0.38
C ILE A 45 0.72 20.05 -0.90
N ARG A 46 1.33 20.82 -1.80
CA ARG A 46 0.73 21.23 -3.07
C ARG A 46 1.53 20.74 -4.26
N ALA A 47 0.91 20.77 -5.44
CA ALA A 47 1.56 20.38 -6.69
C ALA A 47 2.86 21.17 -6.98
N ARG A 48 2.92 22.46 -6.61
CA ARG A 48 4.14 23.27 -6.75
C ARG A 48 5.32 22.73 -5.94
N ASP A 49 5.06 22.17 -4.76
CA ASP A 49 6.11 21.65 -3.88
C ASP A 49 6.75 20.41 -4.51
N PHE A 50 6.00 19.66 -5.31
CA PHE A 50 6.53 18.54 -6.10
C PHE A 50 7.55 19.04 -7.12
N LEU A 51 7.20 20.05 -7.92
CA LEU A 51 8.10 20.63 -8.92
C LEU A 51 9.38 21.20 -8.28
N GLU A 52 9.27 21.83 -7.11
CA GLU A 52 10.40 22.40 -6.38
C GLU A 52 11.32 21.35 -5.75
N HIS A 53 10.81 20.14 -5.48
CA HIS A 53 11.54 19.15 -4.68
C HIS A 53 11.85 17.84 -5.40
N ILE A 54 11.26 17.57 -6.57
CA ILE A 54 11.41 16.29 -7.28
C ILE A 54 12.87 15.93 -7.54
N GLN A 55 13.71 16.89 -7.97
CA GLN A 55 15.14 16.65 -8.20
C GLN A 55 15.87 16.22 -6.91
N LYS A 56 15.54 16.88 -5.79
CA LYS A 56 16.15 16.58 -4.49
C LYS A 56 15.66 15.25 -3.94
N ILE A 57 14.40 14.91 -4.16
CA ILE A 57 13.82 13.62 -3.79
C ILE A 57 14.54 12.51 -4.56
N ILE A 58 14.64 12.64 -5.89
CA ILE A 58 15.37 11.67 -6.72
C ILE A 58 16.81 11.52 -6.25
N TYR A 59 17.50 12.63 -5.94
CA TYR A 59 18.87 12.57 -5.40
C TYR A 59 18.99 11.78 -4.08
N HIS A 60 17.97 11.82 -3.23
CA HIS A 60 17.95 11.08 -1.95
C HIS A 60 17.43 9.64 -2.07
N LEU A 61 16.90 9.25 -3.22
CA LEU A 61 16.51 7.87 -3.50
C LEU A 61 17.71 7.16 -4.14
N ASP A 62 18.21 6.10 -3.50
CA ASP A 62 19.33 5.31 -4.03
C ASP A 62 19.01 4.62 -5.37
N HIS A 63 17.72 4.47 -5.69
CA HIS A 63 17.23 3.97 -6.97
C HIS A 63 15.94 4.68 -7.37
N PRO A 64 15.60 4.76 -8.67
CA PRO A 64 14.31 5.28 -9.09
C PRO A 64 13.19 4.41 -8.51
N VAL A 65 12.26 5.04 -7.78
CA VAL A 65 11.08 4.38 -7.22
C VAL A 65 9.84 5.04 -7.81
N ALA A 66 9.01 4.25 -8.49
CA ALA A 66 7.73 4.70 -9.05
C ALA A 66 6.60 4.58 -8.02
N GLY A 67 6.79 5.14 -6.83
CA GLY A 67 5.82 5.10 -5.73
C GLY A 67 5.39 6.51 -5.30
N PRO A 68 4.09 6.80 -5.16
CA PRO A 68 3.63 8.15 -4.78
C PRO A 68 4.03 8.53 -3.34
N GLY A 69 4.44 7.56 -2.51
CA GLY A 69 4.73 7.77 -1.09
C GLY A 69 6.01 8.57 -0.79
N SER A 70 7.01 8.56 -1.68
CA SER A 70 8.31 9.20 -1.42
C SER A 70 8.21 10.72 -1.29
N PHE A 71 7.33 11.35 -2.07
CA PHE A 71 7.10 12.80 -2.03
C PHE A 71 6.48 13.29 -0.71
N PRO A 72 5.30 12.81 -0.26
CA PRO A 72 4.73 13.21 1.02
C PRO A 72 5.63 12.85 2.21
N GLN A 73 6.34 11.73 2.13
CA GLN A 73 7.33 11.35 3.13
C GLN A 73 8.45 12.40 3.22
N PHE A 74 9.02 12.82 2.10
CA PHE A 74 10.03 13.86 2.06
C PHE A 74 9.53 15.18 2.68
N MET A 75 8.31 15.61 2.34
CA MET A 75 7.72 16.85 2.87
C MET A 75 7.50 16.78 4.38
N THR A 76 6.98 15.66 4.88
CA THR A 76 6.75 15.44 6.31
C THR A 76 8.06 15.35 7.07
N SER A 77 9.07 14.66 6.51
CA SER A 77 10.42 14.60 7.08
C SER A 77 11.12 15.96 7.09
N LYS A 78 10.93 16.80 6.06
CA LYS A 78 11.45 18.17 6.01
C LYS A 78 10.86 19.02 7.14
N LEU A 79 9.55 18.88 7.43
CA LEU A 79 8.91 19.53 8.58
C LEU A 79 9.49 18.99 9.89
N ALA A 80 9.57 17.67 10.06
CA ALA A 80 10.07 17.04 11.29
C ALA A 80 11.52 17.45 11.61
N ALA A 81 12.39 17.50 10.60
CA ALA A 81 13.80 17.86 10.74
C ALA A 81 14.06 19.27 11.29
N SER A 82 13.07 20.17 11.18
CA SER A 82 13.13 21.52 11.77
C SER A 82 13.01 21.53 13.29
N LYS A 83 12.49 20.44 13.89
CA LYS A 83 12.21 20.33 15.32
C LYS A 83 12.92 19.18 16.01
N VAL A 84 12.95 18.00 15.37
CA VAL A 84 13.45 16.76 15.96
C VAL A 84 14.47 16.10 15.05
N LYS A 85 15.36 15.31 15.65
CA LYS A 85 16.35 14.52 14.90
C LYS A 85 15.89 13.09 14.63
N VAL A 86 14.93 12.60 15.41
CA VAL A 86 14.42 11.23 15.34
C VAL A 86 12.90 11.27 15.37
N VAL A 87 12.27 10.52 14.48
CA VAL A 87 10.81 10.32 14.42
C VAL A 87 10.52 8.84 14.28
N LEU A 88 9.42 8.38 14.88
CA LEU A 88 8.92 7.03 14.70
C LEU A 88 7.79 7.05 13.67
N GLY A 89 7.89 6.21 12.64
CA GLY A 89 6.86 6.02 11.63
C GLY A 89 6.17 4.66 11.77
N GLY A 90 5.01 4.51 11.14
CA GLY A 90 4.22 3.27 11.11
C GLY A 90 4.42 2.42 9.85
N GLN A 91 5.46 2.67 9.05
CA GLN A 91 5.74 1.90 7.84
C GLN A 91 5.94 0.41 8.19
N GLY A 92 5.41 -0.51 7.38
CA GLY A 92 5.45 -1.95 7.63
C GLY A 92 4.20 -2.53 8.29
N GLY A 93 3.29 -1.68 8.80
CA GLY A 93 2.06 -2.14 9.47
C GLY A 93 1.12 -2.90 8.53
N ASP A 94 0.89 -2.36 7.34
CA ASP A 94 -0.01 -2.97 6.35
C ASP A 94 0.53 -4.31 5.83
N GLU A 95 1.84 -4.45 5.71
CA GLU A 95 2.52 -5.68 5.30
C GLU A 95 2.40 -6.77 6.37
N ILE A 96 2.53 -6.41 7.65
CA ILE A 96 2.45 -7.36 8.77
C ILE A 96 1.00 -7.78 9.02
N PHE A 97 0.07 -6.83 8.98
CA PHE A 97 -1.33 -7.06 9.39
C PHE A 97 -2.29 -7.25 8.22
N GLY A 98 -1.81 -7.23 6.98
CA GLY A 98 -2.65 -7.40 5.81
C GLY A 98 -3.58 -6.21 5.55
N GLY A 99 -3.16 -4.99 5.89
CA GLY A 99 -3.99 -3.78 5.82
C GLY A 99 -4.36 -3.31 4.41
N TYR A 100 -3.65 -3.79 3.37
CA TYR A 100 -3.99 -3.44 2.01
C TYR A 100 -5.27 -4.13 1.52
N ALA A 101 -6.23 -3.36 1.01
CA ALA A 101 -7.48 -3.89 0.45
C ALA A 101 -7.28 -4.89 -0.70
N ARG A 102 -6.13 -4.85 -1.39
CA ARG A 102 -5.75 -5.87 -2.39
C ARG A 102 -5.70 -7.28 -1.80
N TYR A 103 -5.28 -7.43 -0.55
CA TYR A 103 -5.28 -8.73 0.12
C TYR A 103 -6.70 -9.23 0.35
N LEU A 104 -7.63 -8.32 0.69
CA LEU A 104 -9.04 -8.66 0.81
C LEU A 104 -9.64 -9.16 -0.51
N ILE A 105 -9.23 -8.61 -1.66
CA ILE A 105 -9.66 -9.12 -2.98
C ILE A 105 -9.18 -10.56 -3.19
N ALA A 106 -7.92 -10.86 -2.88
CA ALA A 106 -7.37 -12.21 -3.01
C ALA A 106 -8.04 -13.20 -2.05
N TYR A 107 -8.27 -12.80 -0.79
CA TYR A 107 -9.00 -13.63 0.18
C TYR A 107 -10.45 -13.85 -0.24
N PHE A 108 -11.11 -12.83 -0.78
CA PHE A 108 -12.48 -12.96 -1.26
C PHE A 108 -12.58 -13.93 -2.44
N GLU A 109 -11.62 -13.90 -3.38
CA GLU A 109 -11.49 -14.92 -4.41
C GLU A 109 -11.37 -16.33 -3.82
N GLN A 110 -10.47 -16.53 -2.85
CA GLN A 110 -10.28 -17.84 -2.24
C GLN A 110 -11.56 -18.34 -1.54
N CYS A 111 -12.27 -17.44 -0.86
CA CYS A 111 -13.55 -17.75 -0.22
C CYS A 111 -14.60 -18.22 -1.24
N ILE A 112 -14.72 -17.53 -2.39
CA ILE A 112 -15.66 -17.92 -3.45
C ILE A 112 -15.31 -19.32 -3.98
N LYS A 113 -14.03 -19.57 -4.28
CA LYS A 113 -13.59 -20.88 -4.80
C LYS A 113 -13.85 -22.00 -3.79
N ALA A 114 -13.47 -21.80 -2.54
CA ALA A 114 -13.68 -22.77 -1.47
C ALA A 114 -15.17 -23.07 -1.22
N ALA A 115 -16.03 -22.06 -1.37
CA ALA A 115 -17.47 -22.24 -1.27
C ALA A 115 -18.02 -23.07 -2.44
N ILE A 116 -17.56 -22.79 -3.66
CA ILE A 116 -17.95 -23.53 -4.88
C ILE A 116 -17.48 -24.99 -4.82
N ASP A 117 -16.23 -25.22 -4.41
CA ASP A 117 -15.62 -26.56 -4.34
C ASP A 117 -16.07 -27.34 -3.08
N GLY A 118 -16.81 -26.70 -2.17
CA GLY A 118 -17.27 -27.31 -0.91
C GLY A 118 -16.19 -27.44 0.17
N THR A 119 -14.99 -26.93 -0.06
CA THR A 119 -13.81 -27.10 0.82
C THR A 119 -13.65 -26.00 1.88
N HIS A 120 -14.58 -25.03 1.96
CA HIS A 120 -14.50 -23.88 2.89
C HIS A 120 -14.34 -24.24 4.39
N ARG A 121 -14.54 -25.51 4.77
CA ARG A 121 -14.39 -26.02 6.14
C ARG A 121 -13.13 -26.87 6.37
N ASP A 122 -12.30 -27.06 5.35
CA ASP A 122 -11.15 -28.00 5.38
C ASP A 122 -9.91 -27.45 6.11
N GLY A 123 -10.05 -26.38 6.89
CA GLY A 123 -9.04 -25.88 7.82
C GLY A 123 -7.86 -25.09 7.22
N ASN A 124 -7.74 -25.02 5.89
CA ASN A 124 -6.63 -24.33 5.22
C ASN A 124 -6.94 -22.90 4.76
N PHE A 125 -8.10 -22.35 5.11
CA PHE A 125 -8.46 -20.98 4.77
C PHE A 125 -8.27 -20.09 6.00
N VAL A 126 -7.37 -19.11 5.89
CA VAL A 126 -7.14 -18.08 6.92
C VAL A 126 -8.41 -17.23 7.13
N VAL A 127 -9.33 -17.25 6.15
CA VAL A 127 -10.47 -16.36 6.03
C VAL A 127 -11.68 -17.14 5.50
N THR A 128 -12.84 -17.01 6.14
CA THR A 128 -14.12 -17.60 5.68
C THR A 128 -15.04 -16.52 5.10
N PRO A 129 -16.03 -16.88 4.26
CA PRO A 129 -17.02 -15.92 3.76
C PRO A 129 -17.66 -15.10 4.88
N GLU A 130 -18.05 -15.75 5.98
CA GLU A 130 -18.67 -15.10 7.15
C GLU A 130 -17.75 -14.07 7.80
N SER A 131 -16.43 -14.33 7.82
CA SER A 131 -15.45 -13.43 8.44
C SER A 131 -15.18 -12.15 7.65
N ILE A 132 -15.49 -12.11 6.35
CA ILE A 132 -15.18 -10.96 5.48
C ILE A 132 -16.39 -10.17 5.01
N ILE A 133 -17.59 -10.75 4.99
CA ILE A 133 -18.79 -10.13 4.40
C ILE A 133 -18.98 -8.69 4.90
N ASP A 134 -18.84 -8.45 6.21
CA ASP A 134 -19.04 -7.13 6.82
C ASP A 134 -17.98 -6.10 6.36
N ASN A 135 -16.80 -6.56 5.96
CA ASN A 135 -15.68 -5.73 5.52
C ASN A 135 -15.64 -5.54 3.99
N LEU A 136 -16.42 -6.30 3.21
CA LEU A 136 -16.41 -6.22 1.74
C LEU A 136 -16.83 -4.85 1.20
N GLY A 137 -17.53 -4.03 2.01
CA GLY A 137 -17.91 -2.67 1.64
C GLY A 137 -16.72 -1.80 1.22
N VAL A 138 -15.52 -2.04 1.77
CA VAL A 138 -14.30 -1.31 1.42
C VAL A 138 -13.92 -1.50 -0.06
N LEU A 139 -14.30 -2.63 -0.68
CA LEU A 139 -13.98 -2.94 -2.07
C LEU A 139 -14.77 -2.09 -3.09
N ARG A 140 -15.71 -1.26 -2.64
CA ARG A 140 -16.48 -0.36 -3.51
C ARG A 140 -15.58 0.53 -4.37
N GLU A 141 -14.52 1.08 -3.77
CA GLU A 141 -13.56 1.95 -4.43
C GLU A 141 -12.53 1.15 -5.25
N TYR A 142 -12.46 -0.17 -5.05
CA TYR A 142 -11.51 -1.08 -5.73
C TYR A 142 -12.13 -1.85 -6.90
N LYS A 143 -13.34 -1.48 -7.34
CA LYS A 143 -13.99 -2.08 -8.51
C LYS A 143 -13.11 -2.11 -9.78
N PRO A 144 -12.36 -1.05 -10.13
CA PRO A 144 -11.45 -1.10 -11.29
C PRO A 144 -10.38 -2.18 -11.15
N MET A 145 -9.76 -2.27 -9.96
CA MET A 145 -8.75 -3.29 -9.64
C MET A 145 -9.34 -4.70 -9.74
N MET A 146 -10.53 -4.93 -9.19
CA MET A 146 -11.22 -6.22 -9.28
C MET A 146 -11.52 -6.63 -10.73
N LYS A 147 -11.93 -5.67 -11.59
CA LYS A 147 -12.15 -5.94 -13.02
C LYS A 147 -10.87 -6.43 -13.70
N SER A 148 -9.73 -5.78 -13.44
CA SER A 148 -8.44 -6.22 -13.98
C SER A 148 -8.02 -7.58 -13.43
N PHE A 149 -8.09 -7.74 -12.11
CA PHE A 149 -7.71 -8.97 -11.42
C PHE A 149 -8.51 -10.20 -11.90
N TRP A 150 -9.81 -10.05 -12.13
CA TRP A 150 -10.68 -11.13 -12.62
C TRP A 150 -10.93 -11.11 -14.14
N ALA A 151 -10.20 -10.30 -14.91
CA ALA A 151 -10.41 -10.16 -16.36
C ALA A 151 -10.29 -11.48 -17.13
N SER A 152 -9.41 -12.38 -16.70
CA SER A 152 -9.20 -13.72 -17.30
C SER A 152 -9.87 -14.85 -16.50
N GLY A 153 -10.89 -14.53 -15.71
CA GLY A 153 -11.63 -15.49 -14.88
C GLY A 153 -10.98 -15.79 -13.53
N LEU A 154 -11.71 -16.54 -12.71
CA LEU A 154 -11.41 -16.86 -11.30
C LEU A 154 -10.55 -18.14 -11.13
N PHE A 155 -10.65 -19.09 -12.06
CA PHE A 155 -10.15 -20.45 -11.88
C PHE A 155 -8.78 -20.72 -12.54
N GLY A 156 -8.09 -19.69 -13.03
CA GLY A 156 -6.75 -19.83 -13.62
C GLY A 156 -5.65 -20.19 -12.62
N PRO A 157 -4.39 -20.35 -13.05
CA PRO A 157 -3.25 -20.54 -12.16
C PRO A 157 -3.07 -19.39 -11.15
N LEU A 158 -2.63 -19.70 -9.91
CA LEU A 158 -2.52 -18.73 -8.81
C LEU A 158 -1.49 -17.64 -9.09
N ASP A 159 -0.34 -18.00 -9.65
CA ASP A 159 0.74 -17.08 -10.02
C ASP A 159 0.28 -16.03 -11.04
N LYS A 160 -0.43 -16.45 -12.10
CA LYS A 160 -0.99 -15.54 -13.11
C LYS A 160 -2.05 -14.61 -12.54
N ARG A 161 -2.84 -15.05 -11.57
CA ARG A 161 -3.80 -14.18 -10.89
C ARG A 161 -3.09 -13.19 -9.98
N TYR A 162 -2.22 -13.68 -9.10
CA TYR A 162 -1.49 -12.85 -8.15
C TYR A 162 -0.63 -11.80 -8.85
N PHE A 163 0.04 -12.16 -9.95
CA PHE A 163 0.79 -11.22 -10.76
C PHE A 163 -0.08 -10.05 -11.24
N ARG A 164 -1.28 -10.31 -11.77
CA ARG A 164 -2.24 -9.26 -12.18
C ARG A 164 -2.70 -8.34 -11.05
N LEU A 165 -2.62 -8.80 -9.79
CA LEU A 165 -2.97 -7.99 -8.62
C LEU A 165 -1.83 -7.05 -8.21
N VAL A 166 -0.59 -7.50 -8.37
CA VAL A 166 0.61 -6.76 -7.92
C VAL A 166 1.26 -5.94 -9.03
N ASP A 167 1.06 -6.34 -10.28
CA ASP A 167 1.53 -5.62 -11.44
C ASP A 167 0.76 -4.31 -11.59
N ARG A 168 1.48 -3.19 -11.41
CA ARG A 168 0.95 -1.83 -11.56
C ARG A 168 1.23 -1.24 -12.93
N SER A 169 1.95 -1.97 -13.77
CA SER A 169 2.42 -1.45 -15.04
C SER A 169 1.31 -1.40 -16.10
N VAL A 170 0.26 -2.20 -15.91
CA VAL A 170 -0.94 -2.22 -16.74
C VAL A 170 -1.71 -0.88 -16.76
N ASP A 171 -1.50 -0.03 -15.75
CA ASP A 171 -2.10 1.31 -15.69
C ASP A 171 -1.18 2.40 -16.30
N MET A 172 0.04 2.05 -16.72
CA MET A 172 1.07 2.97 -17.21
C MET A 172 1.35 2.81 -18.72
N VAL A 173 0.28 2.71 -19.51
CA VAL A 173 0.38 2.37 -20.95
C VAL A 173 0.94 3.54 -21.75
N ASP A 174 0.61 4.78 -21.39
CA ASP A 174 0.98 5.98 -22.14
C ASP A 174 2.28 6.63 -21.60
N GLU A 175 2.66 6.27 -20.37
CA GLU A 175 3.79 6.85 -19.63
C GLU A 175 5.11 6.09 -19.84
N ILE A 176 5.03 4.87 -20.37
CA ILE A 176 6.18 3.97 -20.52
C ILE A 176 6.34 3.57 -21.98
N GLU A 177 7.55 3.76 -22.51
CA GLU A 177 7.93 3.25 -23.83
C GLU A 177 8.25 1.74 -23.75
N TRP A 178 7.21 0.92 -23.80
CA TRP A 178 7.30 -0.53 -23.66
C TRP A 178 8.23 -1.22 -24.68
N SER A 179 8.37 -0.65 -25.89
CA SER A 179 9.30 -1.14 -26.92
C SER A 179 10.76 -1.06 -26.51
N ALA A 180 11.13 -0.14 -25.62
CA ALA A 180 12.50 0.02 -25.12
C ALA A 180 12.86 -0.99 -24.01
N LEU A 181 11.88 -1.69 -23.43
CA LEU A 181 12.04 -2.63 -22.31
C LEU A 181 11.97 -4.11 -22.73
N THR A 182 12.13 -4.39 -24.03
CA THR A 182 11.81 -5.66 -24.70
C THR A 182 12.62 -6.88 -24.27
N GLU A 183 13.69 -6.72 -23.49
CA GLU A 183 14.57 -7.83 -23.12
C GLU A 183 14.10 -8.63 -21.88
N HIS A 184 13.12 -8.13 -21.10
CA HIS A 184 12.73 -8.78 -19.85
C HIS A 184 11.21 -8.93 -19.66
N SER A 185 10.74 -10.17 -19.55
CA SER A 185 9.38 -10.46 -19.07
C SER A 185 9.33 -10.38 -17.54
N ALA A 186 8.61 -9.38 -17.04
CA ALA A 186 8.34 -9.22 -15.61
C ALA A 186 7.59 -10.44 -15.05
N PHE A 187 6.66 -11.03 -15.82
CA PHE A 187 5.92 -12.21 -15.40
C PHE A 187 6.81 -13.45 -15.26
N GLU A 188 7.72 -13.71 -16.22
CA GLU A 188 8.61 -14.87 -16.14
C GLU A 188 9.54 -14.77 -14.93
N SER A 189 10.09 -13.58 -14.69
CA SER A 189 10.91 -13.30 -13.51
C SER A 189 10.13 -13.53 -12.21
N PHE A 190 8.92 -12.98 -12.13
CA PHE A 190 8.02 -13.21 -11.00
C PHE A 190 7.68 -14.68 -10.80
N SER A 191 7.28 -15.39 -11.87
CA SER A 191 6.85 -16.79 -11.80
C SER A 191 7.99 -17.70 -11.33
N SER A 192 9.23 -17.45 -11.78
CA SER A 192 10.42 -18.20 -11.35
C SER A 192 10.67 -18.10 -9.84
N VAL A 193 10.41 -16.93 -9.25
CA VAL A 193 10.55 -16.69 -7.82
C VAL A 193 9.35 -17.25 -7.08
N PHE A 194 8.13 -16.93 -7.51
CA PHE A 194 6.88 -17.30 -6.84
C PHE A 194 6.71 -18.82 -6.73
N ASN A 195 6.95 -19.54 -7.83
CA ASN A 195 6.82 -21.01 -7.88
C ASN A 195 8.09 -21.75 -7.42
N SER A 196 9.09 -21.04 -6.87
CA SER A 196 10.34 -21.65 -6.41
C SER A 196 10.09 -22.62 -5.27
N THR A 197 10.56 -23.85 -5.41
CA THR A 197 10.52 -24.89 -4.37
C THR A 197 11.26 -24.48 -3.09
N ARG A 198 12.16 -23.50 -3.17
CA ARG A 198 12.87 -22.95 -2.00
C ARG A 198 11.96 -22.15 -1.06
N ASN A 199 10.78 -21.71 -1.52
CA ASN A 199 9.83 -20.94 -0.72
C ASN A 199 8.90 -21.82 0.14
N VAL A 200 8.85 -23.13 -0.13
CA VAL A 200 8.04 -24.07 0.63
C VAL A 200 8.88 -24.61 1.78
N ARG A 201 8.62 -24.13 3.00
CA ARG A 201 9.15 -24.78 4.20
C ARG A 201 8.37 -26.08 4.41
N HIS A 202 9.07 -27.21 4.35
CA HIS A 202 8.57 -28.52 4.76
C HIS A 202 8.34 -28.59 6.26
#